data_AF-A0A951BBH9-F1
#
_entry.id   AF-A0A951BBH9-F1
#
_cell.length_a   1.000
_cell.length_b   1.000
_cell.length_c   1.000
_cell.angle_alpha   90.00
_cell.angle_beta   90.00
_cell.angle_gamma   90.00
#
_symmetry.space_group_name_H-M   'P 1'
#
loop_
_entity.id
_entity.type
_entity.pdbx_description
1 polymer ?
#
loop_
_entity_poly.entity_id
_entity_poly.type
_entity_poly.pdbx_seq_one_letter_code
_entity_poly.pdbx_strand_id
1 'polypeptide(L)'
;VVDSAVLVDLLPTFPTCMFRGVFEEEIEKRLAALPWCTDVSISFNAADRTWDESRLSPAARRALGRTTGSVVAAEPAPEIARRPA
;
A
#
# COMPACT_ATOMS: atom_id res chain seq x y z
N VAL A 1 8.00 -18.56 -24.08
CA VAL A 1 8.56 -17.98 -22.83
C VAL A 1 7.39 -17.34 -22.14
N VAL A 2 6.98 -17.86 -20.99
CA VAL A 2 5.92 -17.21 -20.22
C VAL A 2 6.61 -16.05 -19.53
N ASP A 3 6.20 -14.83 -19.81
CA ASP A 3 6.78 -13.63 -19.19
C ASP A 3 6.49 -13.68 -17.69
N SER A 4 7.53 -13.69 -16.86
CA SER A 4 7.42 -13.87 -15.42
C SER A 4 7.68 -12.57 -14.65
N ALA A 5 7.06 -11.49 -15.12
CA ALA A 5 7.12 -10.18 -14.48
C ALA A 5 6.10 -10.09 -13.32
N VAL A 6 6.53 -9.50 -12.21
CA VAL A 6 5.67 -9.21 -11.05
C VAL A 6 5.52 -7.71 -10.90
N LEU A 7 4.27 -7.24 -10.89
CA LEU A 7 3.92 -5.85 -10.62
C LEU A 7 3.36 -5.73 -9.21
N VAL A 8 3.94 -4.85 -8.40
CA VAL A 8 3.53 -4.63 -7.00
C VAL A 8 3.07 -3.19 -6.82
N ASP A 9 1.78 -3.03 -6.57
CA ASP A 9 1.20 -1.74 -6.17
C ASP A 9 1.11 -1.65 -4.64
N LEU A 10 1.80 -0.67 -4.07
CA LEU A 10 1.87 -0.44 -2.64
C LEU A 10 1.15 0.86 -2.26
N LEU A 11 0.32 0.77 -1.23
CA LEU A 11 -0.28 1.92 -0.58
C LEU A 11 0.33 2.08 0.81
N PRO A 12 1.21 3.08 1.04
CA PRO A 12 1.80 3.31 2.35
C PRO A 12 0.76 3.87 3.35
N THR A 13 1.02 3.69 4.65
CA THR A 13 0.18 4.24 5.72
C THR A 13 0.03 5.76 5.62
N PHE A 14 1.09 6.46 5.21
CA PHE A 14 1.10 7.90 4.96
C PHE A 14 1.77 8.20 3.61
N PRO A 15 1.30 9.21 2.84
CA PRO A 15 1.86 9.54 1.54
C PRO A 15 3.36 9.85 1.56
N THR A 16 3.86 10.46 2.64
CA THR A 16 5.25 10.87 2.82
C THR A 16 6.05 9.84 3.66
N CYS A 17 5.74 8.55 3.52
CA CYS A 17 6.42 7.51 4.28
C CYS A 17 7.93 7.52 4.01
N MET A 18 8.72 7.79 5.05
CA MET A 18 10.19 7.85 4.98
C MET A 18 10.84 6.48 4.68
N PHE A 19 10.09 5.39 4.79
CA PHE A 19 10.56 4.03 4.57
C PHE A 19 10.28 3.49 3.15
N ARG A 20 9.85 4.34 2.20
CA ARG A 20 9.55 3.91 0.82
C ARG A 20 10.70 3.10 0.19
N GLY A 21 11.93 3.62 0.23
CA GLY A 21 13.10 2.93 -0.34
C GLY A 21 13.42 1.61 0.35
N VAL A 22 13.16 1.49 1.66
CA VAL A 22 13.34 0.23 2.40
C VAL A 22 12.32 -0.82 1.94
N PHE A 23 11.08 -0.41 1.69
CA PHE A 23 10.06 -1.32 1.16
C PHE A 23 10.41 -1.79 -0.25
N GLU A 24 10.87 -0.90 -1.12
CA GLU A 24 11.32 -1.24 -2.49
C GLU A 24 12.42 -2.31 -2.43
N GLU A 25 13.51 -2.03 -1.72
CA GLU A 25 14.67 -2.92 -1.62
C GLU A 25 14.29 -4.31 -1.06
N GLU A 26 13.52 -4.36 0.03
CA GLU A 26 13.15 -5.63 0.65
C GLU A 26 12.15 -6.44 -0.18
N ILE A 27 11.28 -5.79 -0.95
CA ILE A 27 10.34 -6.47 -1.85
C ILE A 27 11.09 -7.02 -3.06
N GLU A 28 11.93 -6.21 -3.72
CA GLU A 28 12.76 -6.64 -4.84
C GLU A 28 13.63 -7.82 -4.44
N LYS A 29 14.34 -7.72 -3.32
CA LYS A 29 15.22 -8.78 -2.81
C LYS A 29 14.48 -10.11 -2.59
N ARG A 30 13.26 -10.06 -2.05
CA ARG A 30 12.46 -11.28 -1.79
C ARG A 30 11.84 -11.86 -3.05
N LEU A 31 11.39 -11.02 -3.97
CA LEU A 31 10.81 -11.48 -5.24
C LEU A 31 11.88 -12.02 -6.19
N ALA A 32 13.06 -11.39 -6.23
CA ALA A 32 14.21 -11.87 -6.99
C ALA A 32 14.73 -13.23 -6.50
N ALA A 33 14.45 -13.60 -5.25
CA ALA A 33 14.77 -14.93 -4.73
C ALA A 33 13.83 -16.03 -5.26
N LEU A 34 12.73 -15.68 -5.93
CA LEU A 34 11.81 -16.64 -6.53
C LEU A 34 12.36 -17.08 -7.90
N PRO A 35 12.59 -18.39 -8.12
CA PRO A 35 13.31 -18.88 -9.31
C PRO A 35 12.56 -18.65 -10.63
N TRP A 36 11.26 -18.33 -10.56
CA TRP A 36 10.45 -18.04 -11.72
C TRP A 36 10.37 -16.55 -12.02
N CYS A 37 10.68 -15.65 -11.07
CA CYS A 37 10.50 -14.21 -11.24
C CYS A 37 11.68 -13.62 -12.02
N THR A 38 11.40 -13.03 -13.18
CA THR A 38 12.43 -12.48 -14.08
C THR A 38 12.50 -10.96 -14.04
N ASP A 39 11.41 -10.31 -13.63
CA ASP A 39 11.30 -8.86 -13.56
C ASP A 39 10.35 -8.45 -12.42
N VAL A 40 10.67 -7.33 -11.76
CA VAL A 40 9.87 -6.77 -10.66
C VAL A 40 9.73 -5.28 -10.87
N SER A 41 8.48 -4.80 -10.87
CA SER A 41 8.19 -3.37 -10.89
C SER A 41 7.34 -3.02 -9.68
N ILE A 42 7.76 -2.00 -8.94
CA ILE A 42 7.09 -1.54 -7.73
C ILE A 42 6.60 -0.11 -7.94
N SER A 43 5.32 0.12 -7.64
CA SER A 43 4.68 1.42 -7.70
C SER A 43 4.07 1.78 -6.35
N PHE A 44 4.25 3.02 -5.91
CA PHE A 44 3.60 3.52 -4.69
C PHE A 44 2.46 4.45 -5.06
N ASN A 45 1.25 3.94 -4.91
CA ASN A 45 0.06 4.68 -5.28
C ASN A 45 -0.52 5.39 -4.06
N ALA A 46 -0.06 6.62 -3.82
CA ALA A 46 -0.53 7.47 -2.71
C ALA A 46 -1.58 8.50 -3.13
N ALA A 47 -1.83 8.66 -4.44
CA ALA A 47 -2.63 9.77 -4.96
C ALA A 47 -4.15 9.52 -4.86
N ASP A 48 -4.59 8.28 -5.07
CA ASP A 48 -6.02 8.00 -5.26
C ASP A 48 -6.69 7.29 -4.07
N ARG A 49 -5.91 6.86 -3.07
CA ARG A 49 -6.41 6.08 -1.94
C ARG A 49 -5.68 6.44 -0.65
N THR A 50 -6.44 6.68 0.41
CA THR A 50 -5.89 6.77 1.77
C THR A 50 -5.85 5.38 2.40
N TRP A 51 -4.77 5.08 3.12
CA TRP A 51 -4.71 3.88 3.96
C TRP A 51 -5.49 4.11 5.26
N ASP A 52 -6.14 3.06 5.76
CA ASP A 52 -6.83 3.08 7.05
C ASP A 52 -6.70 1.71 7.74
N GLU A 53 -6.95 1.70 9.05
CA GLU A 53 -6.73 0.53 9.91
C GLU A 53 -7.67 -0.65 9.64
N SER A 54 -8.76 -0.45 8.89
CA SER A 54 -9.63 -1.56 8.47
C SER A 54 -8.88 -2.57 7.59
N ARG A 55 -7.79 -2.16 6.95
CA ARG A 55 -6.92 -2.99 6.10
C ARG A 55 -5.98 -3.90 6.89
N LEU A 56 -5.86 -3.69 8.21
CA LEU A 56 -5.06 -4.58 9.06
C LEU A 56 -5.72 -5.97 9.16
N SER A 57 -4.92 -7.01 8.97
CA SER A 57 -5.36 -8.39 9.22
C SER A 57 -5.66 -8.61 10.72
N PRO A 58 -6.48 -9.62 11.09
CA PRO A 58 -6.72 -9.93 12.50
C PRO A 58 -5.44 -10.20 13.29
N ALA A 59 -4.43 -10.81 12.67
CA ALA A 59 -3.14 -11.06 13.30
C ALA A 59 -2.37 -9.74 13.55
N ALA A 60 -2.36 -8.83 12.58
CA ALA A 60 -1.72 -7.51 12.74
C ALA A 60 -2.41 -6.67 13.81
N ARG A 61 -3.75 -6.68 13.87
CA ARG A 61 -4.51 -6.00 14.93
C ARG A 61 -4.15 -6.50 16.33
N ARG A 62 -4.04 -7.83 16.50
CA ARG A 62 -3.60 -8.45 17.76
C ARG A 62 -2.18 -8.05 18.13
N ALA A 63 -1.25 -8.09 17.17
CA ALA A 63 0.16 -7.74 17.41
C ALA A 63 0.34 -6.28 17.85
N LEU A 64 -0.53 -5.38 17.37
CA LEU A 64 -0.54 -3.97 17.76
C LEU A 64 -1.29 -3.69 19.07
N GLY A 65 -1.80 -4.73 19.76
CA GLY A 65 -2.62 -4.55 20.96
C GLY A 65 -3.95 -3.84 20.72
N ARG A 66 -4.40 -3.77 19.45
CA ARG A 66 -5.63 -3.10 19.04
C ARG A 66 -6.76 -4.11 18.97
N THR A 67 -7.39 -4.35 20.11
CA THR A 67 -8.63 -5.12 20.21
C THR A 67 -9.74 -4.29 19.55
N THR A 68 -10.31 -4.82 18.46
CA THR A 68 -11.49 -4.34 17.71
C THR A 68 -12.26 -3.17 18.34
N GLY A 69 -12.21 -1.96 17.74
CA GLY A 69 -13.13 -0.90 18.18
C GLY A 69 -12.94 0.56 17.74
N SER A 70 -11.95 0.95 16.93
CA SER A 70 -11.89 2.33 16.44
C SER A 70 -11.84 2.37 14.93
N VAL A 71 -13.01 2.33 14.32
CA VAL A 71 -13.19 2.74 12.92
C VAL A 71 -13.22 4.27 12.95
N VAL A 72 -12.09 4.92 12.71
CA VAL A 72 -12.14 6.31 12.27
C VAL A 72 -12.65 6.26 10.84
N ALA A 73 -13.92 6.63 10.66
CA ALA A 73 -14.54 6.70 9.35
C ALA A 73 -13.63 7.54 8.43
N ALA A 74 -13.26 6.98 7.29
CA ALA A 74 -12.63 7.76 6.23
C ALA A 74 -13.58 8.91 5.89
N GLU A 75 -13.18 10.15 6.21
CA GLU A 75 -13.92 11.33 5.79
C GLU A 75 -13.98 11.33 4.25
N PRO A 76 -15.16 11.45 3.63
CA PRO A 76 -15.25 11.49 2.19
C PRO A 76 -14.51 12.73 1.67
N ALA A 77 -13.71 12.55 0.62
CA ALA A 77 -12.97 13.62 -0.03
C ALA A 77 -13.90 14.79 -0.41
N PRO A 78 -13.46 16.06 -0.24
CA PRO A 78 -14.29 17.21 -0.55
C PRO A 78 -14.61 17.26 -2.06
N GLU A 79 -15.91 17.36 -2.36
CA GLU A 79 -16.41 17.61 -3.71
C GLU A 79 -15.88 18.96 -4.20
N ILE A 80 -14.98 18.94 -5.18
CA ILE A 80 -14.43 20.15 -5.81
C ILE A 80 -15.58 20.82 -6.58
N ALA A 81 -16.14 21.88 -5.99
CA ALA A 81 -17.15 22.71 -6.62
C ALA A 81 -16.63 23.26 -7.95
N ARG A 82 -17.24 22.82 -9.06
CA ARG A 82 -17.00 23.38 -10.39
C ARG A 82 -17.54 24.81 -10.43
N ARG A 83 -16.65 25.81 -10.52
CA ARG A 83 -17.04 27.19 -10.83
C ARG A 83 -17.65 27.23 -12.25
N PRO A 84 -18.84 27.81 -12.46
CA PRO A 84 -19.31 28.11 -13.81
C PRO A 84 -18.46 29.26 -14.41
N ALA A 85 -18.31 29.20 -15.73
CA ALA A 85 -17.67 30.20 -16.56
C ALA A 85 -18.46 31.51 -16.63
#